data_AF-A0A353RJC3-F1
#
_entry.id   AF-A0A353RJC3-F1
#
_cell.length_a   1.000
_cell.length_b   1.000
_cell.length_c   1.000
_cell.angle_alpha   90.00
_cell.angle_beta   90.00
_cell.angle_gamma   90.00
#
_symmetry.space_group_name_H-M   'P 1'
#
loop_
_entity.id
_entity.type
_entity.pdbx_description
1 polymer ?
#
loop_
_entity_poly.entity_id
_entity_poly.type
_entity_poly.pdbx_seq_one_letter_code
_entity_poly.pdbx_strand_id
1 'polypeptide(L)'
;DQSGRRRPVPIEGDTLWLEVDEVIVSVGVSPNPLIPQTFTGMEITSWGTIVVNNDTMQTADEMIYAGGDIVRGGATVILAMGDGRKAAKAMHAHLNHPL
;
A
#
# COMPACT_ATOMS: atom_id res chain seq x y z
N ASP A 1 14.22 5.42 12.87
CA ASP A 1 14.11 6.61 12.01
C ASP A 1 12.99 7.47 12.59
N GLN A 2 12.38 8.38 11.82
CA GLN A 2 11.23 9.17 12.26
C GLN A 2 10.02 8.31 12.70
N SER A 3 10.00 7.01 12.40
CA SER A 3 9.00 6.05 12.89
C SER A 3 9.28 5.53 14.32
N GLY A 4 10.39 5.94 14.95
CA GLY A 4 10.85 5.40 16.24
C GLY A 4 11.46 4.00 16.18
N ARG A 5 11.44 3.33 15.02
CA ARG A 5 12.04 2.00 14.86
C ARG A 5 13.56 2.11 14.80
N ARG A 6 14.26 1.23 15.53
CA ARG A 6 15.73 1.13 15.45
C ARG A 6 16.12 0.72 14.02
N ARG A 7 17.17 1.34 13.48
CA ARG A 7 17.80 0.92 12.22
C ARG A 7 18.98 0.01 12.58
N PRO A 8 18.91 -1.30 12.32
CA PRO A 8 20.02 -2.20 12.60
C PRO A 8 21.24 -1.81 11.76
N VAL A 9 22.43 -1.88 12.35
CA VAL A 9 23.72 -1.73 11.66
C VAL A 9 24.41 -3.10 11.74
N PRO A 10 24.75 -3.74 10.60
CA PRO A 10 25.42 -5.03 10.62
C PRO A 10 26.79 -4.91 11.27
N ILE A 11 27.19 -5.92 12.04
CA ILE A 11 28.53 -6.02 12.63
C ILE A 11 29.36 -6.88 11.66
N GLU A 12 30.43 -6.30 11.13
CA GLU A 12 31.29 -6.99 10.16
C GLU A 12 31.96 -8.21 10.79
N GLY A 13 31.92 -9.36 10.10
CA GLY A 13 32.49 -10.61 10.57
C GLY A 13 31.65 -11.38 11.61
N ASP A 14 30.60 -10.79 12.17
CA ASP A 14 29.74 -11.41 13.19
C ASP A 14 28.52 -12.11 12.55
N THR A 15 28.80 -13.16 11.76
CA THR A 15 27.77 -13.97 11.09
C THR A 15 27.71 -15.36 11.70
N LEU A 16 26.50 -15.81 12.02
CA LEU A 16 26.24 -17.14 12.55
C LEU A 16 25.54 -18.00 11.48
N TRP A 17 26.00 -19.22 11.29
CA TRP A 17 25.27 -20.25 10.54
C TRP A 17 24.34 -21.00 11.49
N LEU A 18 23.07 -21.13 11.11
CA LEU A 18 22.05 -21.86 11.85
C LEU A 18 21.57 -23.03 11.00
N GLU A 19 21.69 -24.24 11.53
CA GLU A 19 21.10 -25.44 10.93
C GLU A 19 19.59 -25.47 11.24
N VAL A 20 18.77 -25.54 10.20
CA VAL A 20 17.31 -25.54 10.30
C VAL A 20 16.71 -26.46 9.24
N ASP A 21 15.63 -27.15 9.59
CA ASP A 21 14.89 -27.99 8.65
C ASP A 21 13.92 -27.17 7.78
N GLU A 22 13.42 -26.04 8.30
CA GLU A 22 12.44 -25.18 7.64
C GLU A 22 12.64 -23.70 7.97
N VAL A 23 12.36 -22.83 6.99
CA VAL A 23 12.38 -21.38 7.14
C VAL A 23 11.05 -20.79 6.64
N ILE A 24 10.36 -20.04 7.52
CA ILE A 24 9.14 -19.30 7.18
C ILE A 24 9.47 -17.80 7.17
N VAL A 25 9.36 -17.17 6.00
CA VAL A 25 9.67 -15.74 5.81
C VAL A 25 8.43 -14.90 6.11
N SER A 26 8.46 -14.14 7.21
CA SER A 26 7.34 -13.28 7.68
C SER A 26 7.74 -11.81 7.83
N VAL A 27 8.52 -11.28 6.89
CA VAL A 27 9.04 -9.89 6.94
C VAL A 27 8.08 -8.83 6.40
N GLY A 28 6.91 -9.24 5.91
CA GLY A 28 5.87 -8.36 5.37
C GLY A 28 5.55 -8.67 3.92
N VAL A 29 4.69 -7.84 3.33
CA VAL A 29 4.24 -7.93 1.94
C VAL A 29 4.50 -6.62 1.21
N SER A 30 4.66 -6.70 -0.10
CA SER A 30 4.82 -5.54 -0.99
C SER A 30 3.74 -5.55 -2.07
N PRO A 31 3.33 -4.37 -2.58
CA PRO A 31 2.41 -4.28 -3.71
C PRO A 31 2.88 -5.09 -4.92
N ASN A 32 1.95 -5.74 -5.62
CA ASN A 32 2.26 -6.46 -6.85
C ASN A 32 2.62 -5.44 -7.95
N PRO A 33 3.84 -5.52 -8.54
CA PRO A 33 4.30 -4.52 -9.50
C PRO A 33 3.54 -4.54 -10.82
N LEU A 34 2.79 -5.61 -11.13
CA LEU A 34 2.09 -5.72 -12.41
C LEU A 34 1.01 -4.65 -12.59
N ILE A 35 0.27 -4.31 -11.52
CA ILE A 35 -0.82 -3.32 -11.60
C ILE A 35 -0.29 -1.96 -12.06
N PRO A 36 0.69 -1.33 -11.38
CA PRO A 36 1.21 -0.04 -11.81
C PRO A 36 2.03 -0.09 -13.10
N GLN A 37 2.57 -1.25 -13.48
CA GLN A 37 3.31 -1.39 -14.75
C GLN A 37 2.39 -1.54 -15.97
N THR A 38 1.20 -2.11 -15.79
CA THR A 38 0.26 -2.37 -16.90
C THR A 38 -0.76 -1.26 -17.07
N PHE A 39 -1.05 -0.51 -16.00
CA PHE A 39 -1.99 0.59 -16.05
C PHE A 39 -1.28 1.92 -16.38
N THR A 40 -1.62 2.53 -17.51
CA THR A 40 -1.03 3.82 -17.93
C THR A 40 -1.67 4.97 -17.14
N GLY A 41 -0.87 5.89 -16.60
CA GLY A 41 -1.36 7.05 -15.86
C GLY A 41 -1.63 6.82 -14.36
N MET A 42 -1.28 5.65 -13.83
CA MET A 42 -1.35 5.39 -12.38
C MET A 42 -0.15 5.99 -11.66
N GLU A 43 -0.40 6.92 -10.75
CA GLU A 43 0.64 7.46 -9.87
C GLU A 43 0.93 6.49 -8.70
N ILE A 44 2.22 6.25 -8.46
CA ILE A 44 2.69 5.37 -7.38
C ILE A 44 3.70 6.06 -6.47
N THR A 45 3.73 5.65 -5.21
CA THR A 45 4.77 6.08 -4.26
C THR A 45 6.08 5.34 -4.49
N SER A 46 7.16 5.79 -3.84
CA SER A 46 8.43 5.05 -3.82
C SER A 46 8.33 3.66 -3.19
N TRP A 47 7.24 3.35 -2.49
CA TRP A 47 6.95 2.04 -1.90
C TRP A 47 6.08 1.15 -2.78
N GLY A 48 5.73 1.60 -4.00
CA GLY A 48 4.89 0.87 -4.94
C GLY A 48 3.40 0.88 -4.61
N THR A 49 2.97 1.65 -3.61
CA THR A 49 1.55 1.85 -3.30
C THR A 49 0.93 2.89 -4.22
N ILE A 50 -0.39 2.82 -4.42
CA ILE A 50 -1.12 3.75 -5.28
C ILE A 50 -1.32 5.09 -4.56
N VAL A 51 -1.06 6.19 -5.27
CA VAL A 51 -1.34 7.56 -4.79
C VAL A 51 -2.83 7.86 -4.95
N VAL A 52 -3.45 8.38 -3.89
CA VAL A 52 -4.87 8.76 -3.88
C VAL A 52 -5.10 10.06 -3.12
N ASN A 53 -6.23 10.71 -3.39
CA ASN A 53 -6.78 11.73 -2.52
C ASN A 53 -7.29 11.08 -1.21
N ASN A 54 -6.79 11.54 -0.05
CA ASN A 54 -7.08 10.91 1.24
C ASN A 54 -8.53 11.03 1.75
N ASP A 55 -9.33 11.93 1.17
CA ASP A 55 -10.73 12.13 1.53
C ASP A 55 -11.68 11.33 0.62
N THR A 56 -11.35 11.21 -0.66
CA THR A 56 -12.20 10.54 -1.66
C THR A 56 -11.73 9.15 -2.06
N MET A 57 -10.46 8.81 -1.78
CA MET A 57 -9.76 7.60 -2.25
C MET A 57 -9.62 7.52 -3.78
N GLN A 58 -9.82 8.63 -4.48
CA GLN A 58 -9.69 8.71 -5.94
C GLN A 58 -8.22 8.80 -6.33
N THR A 59 -7.86 8.12 -7.42
CA THR A 59 -6.53 8.21 -8.03
C THR A 59 -6.42 9.47 -8.91
N ALA A 60 -5.32 9.63 -9.65
CA ALA A 60 -5.20 10.66 -10.68
C ALA A 60 -6.19 10.47 -11.86
N ASP A 61 -6.67 9.25 -12.08
CA ASP A 61 -7.75 8.95 -13.01
C ASP A 61 -9.11 9.13 -12.31
N GLU A 62 -9.99 9.94 -12.90
CA GLU A 62 -11.28 10.31 -12.31
C GLU A 62 -12.21 9.12 -12.09
N MET A 63 -12.07 8.05 -12.87
CA MET A 63 -12.92 6.87 -12.79
C MET A 63 -12.35 5.78 -11.88
N ILE A 64 -11.15 5.96 -11.33
CA ILE A 64 -10.45 4.92 -10.58
C ILE A 64 -10.22 5.35 -9.13
N TYR A 65 -10.53 4.43 -8.23
CA TYR A 65 -10.37 4.59 -6.78
C TYR A 65 -9.60 3.39 -6.22
N ALA A 66 -8.84 3.62 -5.17
CA ALA A 66 -8.06 2.59 -4.49
C ALA A 66 -8.09 2.81 -2.97
N GLY A 67 -8.08 1.72 -2.19
CA GLY A 67 -8.13 1.78 -0.74
C GLY A 67 -7.57 0.52 -0.08
N GLY A 68 -7.30 0.59 1.23
CA GLY A 68 -6.69 -0.52 1.97
C GLY A 68 -5.19 -0.65 1.72
N ASP A 69 -4.68 -1.87 1.84
CA ASP A 69 -3.23 -2.14 1.85
C ASP A 69 -2.51 -1.68 0.57
N ILE A 70 -3.20 -1.66 -0.57
CA ILE A 70 -2.62 -1.21 -1.84
C ILE A 70 -2.28 0.30 -1.83
N VAL A 71 -2.90 1.08 -0.94
CA VAL A 71 -2.63 2.50 -0.72
C VAL A 71 -1.69 2.69 0.48
N ARG A 72 -1.93 1.94 1.56
CA ARG A 72 -1.31 2.18 2.87
C ARG A 72 -0.04 1.37 3.13
N GLY A 73 0.22 0.31 2.38
CA GLY A 73 1.03 -0.81 2.87
C GLY A 73 0.25 -1.61 3.93
N GLY A 74 0.89 -2.60 4.55
CA GLY A 74 0.22 -3.48 5.52
C GLY A 74 -0.53 -2.70 6.61
N ALA A 75 -1.87 -2.68 6.53
CA ALA A 75 -2.75 -1.94 7.41
C ALA A 75 -3.68 -2.87 8.18
N THR A 76 -4.53 -2.29 9.03
CA THR A 76 -5.56 -3.05 9.75
C THR A 76 -6.85 -3.11 8.93
N VAL A 77 -7.65 -4.16 9.16
CA VAL A 77 -8.95 -4.35 8.50
C VAL A 77 -9.87 -3.13 8.66
N ILE A 78 -9.86 -2.48 9.83
CA ILE A 78 -10.71 -1.30 10.08
C ILE A 78 -10.32 -0.11 9.20
N LEU A 79 -9.03 0.08 8.90
CA LEU A 79 -8.56 1.14 8.02
C LEU A 79 -8.96 0.85 6.56
N ALA A 80 -8.76 -0.38 6.10
CA ALA A 80 -9.17 -0.79 4.77
C ALA A 80 -10.70 -0.64 4.55
N MET A 81 -11.50 -1.03 5.55
CA MET A 81 -12.94 -0.81 5.53
C MET A 81 -13.32 0.67 5.50
N GLY A 82 -12.57 1.52 6.21
CA GLY A 82 -12.75 2.98 6.18
C GLY A 82 -12.50 3.57 4.80
N ASP A 83 -11.42 3.15 4.14
CA ASP A 83 -11.09 3.57 2.78
C ASP A 83 -12.19 3.13 1.79
N GLY A 84 -12.65 1.87 1.88
CA GLY A 84 -13.73 1.38 1.04
C GLY A 84 -15.03 2.20 1.17
N ARG A 85 -15.39 2.61 2.40
CA ARG A 85 -16.55 3.48 2.63
C ARG A 85 -16.39 4.88 2.04
N LYS A 86 -15.19 5.47 2.14
CA LYS A 86 -14.88 6.77 1.53
C LYS A 86 -14.97 6.70 0.01
N ALA A 87 -14.34 5.68 -0.59
CA ALA A 87 -14.35 5.43 -2.03
C ALA A 87 -15.78 5.26 -2.54
N ALA A 88 -16.59 4.40 -1.90
CA ALA A 88 -17.98 4.18 -2.29
C ALA A 88 -18.82 5.46 -2.22
N LYS A 89 -18.64 6.29 -1.19
CA LYS A 89 -19.34 7.58 -1.06
C LYS A 89 -18.92 8.55 -2.18
N ALA A 90 -17.63 8.60 -2.52
CA ALA A 90 -17.12 9.45 -3.58
C ALA A 90 -17.60 9.02 -4.97
N MET A 91 -17.55 7.71 -5.27
CA MET A 91 -18.10 7.14 -6.50
C MET A 91 -19.58 7.47 -6.65
N HIS A 92 -20.36 7.29 -5.57
CA HIS A 92 -21.79 7.61 -5.59
C HIS A 92 -22.07 9.09 -5.88
N ALA A 93 -21.31 10.00 -5.25
CA ALA A 93 -21.42 11.42 -5.52
C ALA A 93 -21.06 11.77 -6.98
N HIS A 94 -19.99 11.17 -7.50
CA HIS A 94 -19.54 11.38 -8.88
C HIS A 94 -20.57 10.89 -9.90
N LEU A 95 -21.16 9.71 -9.68
CA LEU A 95 -22.14 9.12 -10.60
C LEU A 95 -23.50 9.83 -10.57
N ASN A 96 -23.91 10.39 -9.43
CA ASN A 96 -25.19 11.09 -9.29
C ASN A 96 -25.14 12.58 -9.67
N HIS A 97 -23.95 13.13 -9.80
CA HIS A 97 -23.72 14.46 -10.34
C HIS A 97 -22.76 14.35 -11.52
N PRO A 98 -23.21 13.82 -12.67
CA PRO A 98 -22.41 13.91 -13.88
C PRO A 98 -22.16 15.39 -14.16
N LEU A 99 -20.92 15.72 -14.53
CA LEU A 99 -20.50 17.05 -14.98
C LEU A 99 -21.46 17.64 -16.01
#